data_AF-A0AAP3F947-F1
#
_entry.id   AF-A0AAP3F947-F1
#
_cell.length_a   1.000
_cell.length_b   1.000
_cell.length_c   1.000
_cell.angle_alpha   90.00
_cell.angle_beta   90.00
_cell.angle_gamma   90.00
#
_symmetry.space_group_name_H-M   'P 1'
#
loop_
_entity.id
_entity.type
_entity.pdbx_description
1 polymer ?
#
loop_
_entity_poly.entity_id
_entity_poly.type
_entity_poly.pdbx_seq_one_letter_code
_entity_poly.pdbx_strand_id
1 'polypeptide(L)'
;MKHSLNREELIEQLKELAAQKLPTYLANHMGAMCYEPSMIDSFSTICQHCHRQLTYQAFHCDEEMFNSIIKEIKDLGYDASLEVICGSCALEAKEEAEFFDLPFTSEDDICEENAYHLFCFKTKSDKDYHQAITDMESLYDYQAVLAFLKGESYFEDSYDRYHSIMDEQDPIKRMTGIKINENDSNEE
;
A
#
# COMPACT_ATOMS: atom_id res chain seq x y z
N MET A 1 11.45 -14.09 -17.58
CA MET A 1 11.69 -14.11 -16.12
C MET A 1 11.91 -12.67 -15.71
N LYS A 2 10.90 -12.01 -15.13
CA LYS A 2 11.12 -10.69 -14.50
C LYS A 2 11.88 -10.99 -13.21
N HIS A 3 13.11 -10.49 -13.13
CA HIS A 3 13.97 -10.66 -11.97
C HIS A 3 13.48 -9.70 -10.89
N SER A 4 13.21 -10.20 -9.68
CA SER A 4 12.95 -9.34 -8.52
C SER A 4 14.07 -8.31 -8.38
N LEU A 5 13.73 -7.03 -8.42
CA LEU A 5 14.70 -5.96 -8.26
C LEU A 5 15.17 -5.89 -6.79
N ASN A 6 16.43 -5.55 -6.59
CA ASN A 6 16.95 -5.22 -5.27
C ASN A 6 16.48 -3.82 -4.82
N ARG A 7 16.80 -3.43 -3.59
CA ARG A 7 16.39 -2.13 -3.04
C ARG A 7 16.92 -0.95 -3.86
N GLU A 8 18.17 -1.01 -4.32
CA GLU A 8 18.83 0.07 -5.07
C GLU A 8 18.20 0.26 -6.45
N GLU A 9 17.92 -0.84 -7.15
CA GLU A 9 17.23 -0.86 -8.44
C GLU A 9 15.80 -0.32 -8.32
N LEU A 10 15.08 -0.62 -7.23
CA LEU A 10 13.77 -0.04 -6.98
C LEU A 10 13.84 1.47 -6.69
N ILE A 11 14.90 1.94 -6.01
CA ILE A 11 15.14 3.37 -5.81
C ILE A 11 15.40 4.06 -7.16
N GLU A 12 16.22 3.48 -8.03
CA GLU A 12 16.46 4.01 -9.38
C GLU A 12 15.17 4.09 -10.19
N GLN A 13 14.36 3.02 -10.18
CA GLN A 13 13.07 3.02 -10.87
C GLN A 13 12.14 4.13 -10.33
N LEU A 14 12.13 4.34 -9.01
CA LEU A 14 11.35 5.42 -8.40
C LEU A 14 11.87 6.81 -8.81
N LYS A 15 13.20 6.99 -8.92
CA LYS A 15 13.83 8.23 -9.44
C LYS A 15 13.45 8.46 -10.90
N GLU A 16 13.48 7.44 -11.75
CA GLU A 16 13.10 7.54 -13.17
C GLU A 16 11.62 7.92 -13.33
N LEU A 17 10.73 7.30 -12.56
CA LEU A 17 9.30 7.64 -12.56
C LEU A 17 9.06 9.08 -12.09
N ALA A 18 9.78 9.53 -11.06
CA ALA A 18 9.69 10.91 -10.58
C ALA A 18 10.19 11.96 -11.60
N ALA A 19 11.10 11.58 -12.50
CA ALA A 19 11.64 12.47 -13.54
C ALA A 19 10.78 12.55 -14.81
N GLN A 20 9.82 11.64 -15.00
CA GLN A 20 8.97 11.62 -16.19
C GLN A 20 7.97 12.77 -16.19
N LYS A 21 7.86 13.51 -17.30
CA LYS A 21 6.77 14.48 -17.49
C LYS A 21 5.52 13.72 -17.95
N LEU A 22 4.48 13.76 -17.11
CA LEU A 22 3.19 13.13 -17.34
C LEU A 22 2.61 13.44 -18.73
N PRO A 23 2.22 12.42 -19.51
CA PRO A 23 1.39 12.62 -20.68
C PRO A 23 0.00 13.15 -20.27
N THR A 24 -0.42 14.26 -20.87
CA THR A 24 -1.66 14.99 -20.55
C THR A 24 -2.94 14.20 -20.87
N TYR A 25 -2.84 12.99 -21.44
CA TYR A 25 -4.00 12.24 -21.95
C TYR A 25 -4.74 11.40 -20.90
N LEU A 26 -4.16 11.17 -19.70
CA LEU A 26 -4.85 10.48 -18.60
C LEU A 26 -5.84 11.38 -17.84
N ALA A 27 -5.85 12.69 -18.12
CA ALA A 27 -6.60 13.68 -17.36
C ALA A 27 -8.13 13.70 -17.57
N ASN A 28 -8.72 12.85 -18.42
CA ASN A 28 -10.08 13.10 -18.96
C ASN A 28 -11.04 11.89 -19.01
N HIS A 29 -11.08 11.06 -17.97
CA HIS A 29 -12.19 10.11 -17.79
C HIS A 29 -12.89 10.28 -16.43
N MET A 30 -13.39 11.49 -16.18
CA MET A 30 -14.40 11.70 -15.13
C MET A 30 -15.79 11.37 -15.68
N GLY A 31 -16.18 10.10 -15.60
CA GLY A 31 -17.58 9.70 -15.78
C GLY A 31 -18.46 10.27 -14.66
N ALA A 32 -19.68 10.69 -14.98
CA ALA A 32 -20.66 11.08 -13.98
C ALA A 32 -21.02 9.87 -13.11
N MET A 33 -20.74 9.95 -11.81
CA MET A 33 -21.05 8.89 -10.84
C MET A 33 -22.50 9.04 -10.36
N CYS A 34 -23.35 8.06 -10.64
CA CYS A 34 -24.64 7.94 -9.96
C CYS A 34 -24.43 7.12 -8.69
N TYR A 35 -24.40 7.79 -7.54
CA TYR A 35 -24.25 7.11 -6.25
C TYR A 35 -25.62 6.58 -5.80
N GLU A 36 -25.74 5.27 -5.66
CA GLU A 36 -26.76 4.67 -4.81
C GLU A 36 -26.16 4.53 -3.40
N PRO A 37 -26.87 4.86 -2.32
CA PRO A 37 -26.33 4.72 -0.97
C PRO A 37 -25.98 3.24 -0.72
N SER A 38 -24.69 2.92 -0.69
CA SER A 38 -24.22 1.60 -0.25
C SER A 38 -24.36 1.54 1.26
N MET A 39 -25.03 0.50 1.76
CA MET A 39 -25.14 0.27 3.19
C MET A 39 -23.79 -0.27 3.68
N ILE A 40 -23.28 0.28 4.77
CA ILE A 40 -22.07 -0.23 5.39
C ILE A 40 -22.37 -1.59 6.02
N ASP A 41 -21.59 -2.60 5.64
CA ASP A 41 -21.72 -3.95 6.18
C ASP A 41 -20.83 -4.11 7.41
N SER A 42 -21.20 -5.04 8.29
CA SER A 42 -20.42 -5.39 9.48
C SER A 42 -19.77 -6.75 9.29
N PHE A 43 -18.44 -6.78 9.37
CA PHE A 43 -17.62 -7.97 9.22
C PHE A 43 -16.99 -8.35 10.56
N SER A 44 -16.67 -9.63 10.74
CA SER A 44 -15.99 -10.12 11.92
C SER A 44 -14.73 -10.89 11.54
N THR A 45 -13.65 -10.63 12.24
CA THR A 45 -12.36 -11.32 12.05
C THR A 45 -11.65 -11.48 13.39
N ILE A 46 -10.45 -12.04 13.40
CA ILE A 46 -9.64 -12.26 14.59
C ILE A 46 -8.31 -11.51 14.40
N CYS A 47 -7.94 -10.70 15.38
CA CYS A 47 -6.61 -10.07 15.40
C CYS A 47 -5.53 -11.15 15.39
N GLN A 48 -4.60 -11.07 14.45
CA GLN A 48 -3.55 -12.08 14.31
C GLN A 48 -2.44 -11.95 15.37
N HIS A 49 -2.34 -10.81 16.06
CA HIS A 49 -1.36 -10.57 17.12
C HIS A 49 -1.87 -10.99 18.50
N CYS A 50 -3.05 -10.49 18.91
CA CYS A 50 -3.59 -10.74 20.25
C CYS A 50 -4.74 -11.76 20.28
N HIS A 51 -5.16 -12.29 19.13
CA HIS A 51 -6.24 -13.27 18.98
C HIS A 51 -7.62 -12.81 19.48
N ARG A 52 -7.80 -11.51 19.70
CA ARG A 52 -9.10 -10.91 20.04
C ARG A 52 -10.04 -10.91 18.83
N GLN A 53 -11.32 -11.19 19.05
CA GLN A 53 -12.34 -11.04 18.02
C GLN A 53 -12.58 -9.56 17.72
N LEU A 54 -12.56 -9.22 16.43
CA LEU A 54 -12.76 -7.89 15.90
C LEU A 54 -14.08 -7.84 15.13
N THR A 55 -14.77 -6.71 15.23
CA THR A 55 -15.90 -6.37 14.38
C THR A 55 -15.57 -5.03 13.77
N TYR A 56 -15.63 -4.94 12.44
CA TYR A 56 -15.35 -3.71 11.70
C TYR A 56 -16.45 -3.48 10.67
N GLN A 57 -16.61 -2.21 10.32
CA GLN A 57 -17.57 -1.80 9.30
C GLN A 57 -16.81 -1.41 8.05
N ALA A 58 -17.26 -1.88 6.90
CA ALA A 58 -16.68 -1.58 5.60
C ALA A 58 -17.78 -1.61 4.54
N PHE A 59 -17.56 -0.90 3.44
CA PHE A 59 -18.44 -0.95 2.27
C PHE A 59 -18.29 -2.26 1.48
N HIS A 60 -17.15 -2.93 1.65
CA HIS A 60 -16.76 -4.13 0.93
C HIS A 60 -15.71 -4.92 1.71
N CYS A 61 -15.65 -6.23 1.45
CA CYS A 61 -14.62 -7.11 2.00
C CYS A 61 -13.79 -7.67 0.85
N ASP A 62 -12.67 -7.01 0.57
CA ASP A 62 -11.79 -7.32 -0.57
C ASP A 62 -10.68 -8.31 -0.23
N GLU A 63 -10.90 -9.18 0.77
CA GLU A 63 -9.90 -10.13 1.27
C GLU A 63 -9.30 -10.98 0.14
N GLU A 64 -10.11 -11.44 -0.81
CA GLU A 64 -9.65 -12.20 -1.97
C GLU A 64 -8.74 -11.36 -2.89
N MET A 65 -9.06 -10.08 -3.09
CA MET A 65 -8.26 -9.18 -3.93
C MET A 65 -6.93 -8.86 -3.27
N PHE A 66 -6.92 -8.54 -1.98
CA PHE A 66 -5.67 -8.36 -1.22
C PHE A 66 -4.81 -9.62 -1.30
N ASN A 67 -5.37 -10.79 -1.03
CA ASN A 67 -4.64 -12.06 -1.12
C ASN A 67 -4.08 -12.33 -2.52
N SER A 68 -4.83 -11.98 -3.58
CA SER A 68 -4.34 -12.06 -4.95
C SER A 68 -3.13 -11.14 -5.18
N ILE A 69 -3.21 -9.88 -4.75
CA ILE A 69 -2.10 -8.92 -4.87
C ILE A 69 -0.86 -9.43 -4.12
N ILE A 70 -0.99 -9.88 -2.87
CA ILE A 70 0.12 -10.41 -2.09
C ILE A 70 0.76 -11.62 -2.78
N LYS A 71 -0.06 -12.50 -3.36
CA LYS A 71 0.46 -13.64 -4.13
C LYS A 71 1.24 -13.19 -5.35
N GLU A 72 0.74 -12.20 -6.10
CA GLU A 72 1.47 -11.67 -7.26
C GLU A 72 2.79 -11.02 -6.86
N ILE A 73 2.84 -10.29 -5.73
CA ILE A 73 4.08 -9.73 -5.18
C ILE A 73 5.09 -10.86 -4.88
N LYS A 74 4.63 -11.98 -4.30
CA LYS A 74 5.47 -13.17 -4.06
C LYS A 74 5.96 -13.81 -5.34
N ASP A 75 5.10 -13.91 -6.35
CA ASP A 75 5.44 -14.49 -7.66
C ASP A 75 6.49 -13.64 -8.42
N LEU A 76 6.57 -12.34 -8.15
CA LEU A 76 7.66 -11.46 -8.62
C LEU A 76 8.99 -11.73 -7.89
N GLY A 77 8.97 -12.49 -6.80
CA GLY A 77 10.14 -12.88 -6.01
C GLY A 77 10.43 -11.97 -4.82
N TYR A 78 9.49 -11.11 -4.43
CA TYR A 78 9.53 -10.38 -3.17
C TYR A 78 8.93 -11.23 -2.04
N ASP A 79 9.23 -10.87 -0.80
CA ASP A 79 8.49 -11.42 0.33
C ASP A 79 7.53 -10.36 0.87
N ALA A 80 6.26 -10.75 1.01
CA ALA A 80 5.21 -9.87 1.47
C ALA A 80 4.19 -10.66 2.29
N SER A 81 3.66 -10.07 3.35
CA SER A 81 2.54 -10.61 4.09
C SER A 81 1.57 -9.51 4.45
N LEU A 82 0.32 -9.92 4.63
CA LEU A 82 -0.75 -9.07 5.07
C LEU A 82 -1.35 -9.71 6.32
N GLU A 83 -1.40 -8.94 7.39
CA GLU A 83 -2.01 -9.35 8.64
C GLU A 83 -3.15 -8.42 9.04
N VAL A 84 -4.20 -8.96 9.65
CA VAL A 84 -5.29 -8.17 10.24
C VAL A 84 -5.04 -8.03 11.73
N ILE A 85 -4.92 -6.79 12.20
CA ILE A 85 -4.62 -6.45 13.60
C ILE A 85 -5.64 -5.48 14.17
N CYS A 86 -5.81 -5.49 15.50
CA CYS A 86 -6.66 -4.53 16.18
C CYS A 86 -5.95 -3.20 16.40
N GLY A 87 -6.71 -2.13 16.63
CA GLY A 87 -6.15 -0.80 16.87
C GLY A 87 -5.11 -0.75 17.99
N SER A 88 -5.30 -1.48 19.09
CA SER A 88 -4.28 -1.55 20.16
C SER A 88 -2.96 -2.16 19.68
N CYS A 89 -2.99 -3.26 18.94
CA CYS A 89 -1.77 -3.86 18.37
C CYS A 89 -1.18 -2.98 17.26
N ALA A 90 -2.01 -2.22 16.55
CA ALA A 90 -1.55 -1.27 15.55
C ALA A 90 -0.84 -0.07 16.20
N LEU A 91 -1.29 0.38 17.36
CA LEU A 91 -0.59 1.39 18.17
C LEU A 91 0.76 0.87 18.70
N GLU A 92 0.80 -0.37 19.21
CA GLU A 92 2.05 -1.01 19.64
C GLU A 92 3.05 -1.13 18.47
N ALA A 93 2.59 -1.60 17.30
CA ALA A 93 3.42 -1.70 16.10
C ALA A 93 3.90 -0.32 15.61
N LYS A 94 3.08 0.73 15.76
CA LYS A 94 3.46 2.12 15.46
C LYS A 94 4.58 2.62 16.38
N GLU A 95 4.54 2.28 17.66
CA GLU A 95 5.57 2.69 18.63
C GLU A 95 6.91 1.95 18.43
N GLU A 96 6.86 0.70 17.95
CA GLU A 96 8.04 -0.12 17.69
C GLU A 96 8.67 0.10 16.31
N ALA A 97 7.93 0.67 15.35
CA ALA A 97 8.43 0.90 13.99
C ALA A 97 9.37 2.12 13.89
N GLU A 98 10.61 1.90 13.46
CA GLU A 98 11.59 2.98 13.19
C GLU A 98 11.17 3.89 12.02
N PHE A 99 10.27 3.44 11.14
CA PHE A 99 9.71 4.19 10.02
C PHE A 99 8.19 3.97 9.95
N PHE A 100 7.43 5.01 10.28
CA PHE A 100 5.97 4.93 10.28
C PHE A 100 5.37 6.18 9.62
N ASP A 101 5.00 6.08 8.34
CA ASP A 101 4.18 7.09 7.68
C ASP A 101 2.73 6.60 7.76
N LEU A 102 1.89 7.26 8.56
CA LEU A 102 0.44 7.11 8.45
C LEU A 102 -0.04 7.81 7.17
N PRO A 103 -1.17 7.39 6.56
CA PRO A 103 -1.75 8.17 5.48
C PRO A 103 -2.05 9.59 5.98
N PHE A 104 -1.60 10.60 5.22
CA PHE A 104 -1.77 12.01 5.54
C PHE A 104 -3.26 12.37 5.68
N THR A 105 -3.70 12.76 6.88
CA THR A 105 -4.27 14.09 7.21
C THR A 105 -4.61 14.11 8.71
N SER A 106 -4.72 15.30 9.28
CA SER A 106 -4.66 15.63 10.72
C SER A 106 -5.78 15.12 11.63
N GLU A 107 -6.53 14.07 11.28
CA GLU A 107 -7.69 13.59 12.06
C GLU A 107 -7.74 12.08 12.39
N ASP A 108 -6.88 11.20 11.84
CA ASP A 108 -6.95 9.75 12.12
C ASP A 108 -5.76 9.23 12.94
N ASP A 109 -5.86 9.37 14.26
CA ASP A 109 -5.14 8.48 15.16
C ASP A 109 -5.66 7.05 14.97
N ILE A 110 -4.76 6.07 15.06
CA ILE A 110 -5.16 4.65 15.10
C ILE A 110 -6.18 4.49 16.22
N CYS A 111 -7.43 4.21 15.87
CA CYS A 111 -8.51 4.03 16.80
C CYS A 111 -8.45 2.61 17.34
N GLU A 112 -8.36 2.45 18.66
CA GLU A 112 -8.30 1.14 19.32
C GLU A 112 -9.48 0.22 18.96
N GLU A 113 -10.63 0.81 18.60
CA GLU A 113 -11.86 0.09 18.26
C GLU A 113 -11.88 -0.44 16.82
N ASN A 114 -10.99 0.05 15.94
CA ASN A 114 -10.93 -0.34 14.54
C ASN A 114 -10.04 -1.56 14.29
N ALA A 115 -10.19 -2.13 13.09
CA ALA A 115 -9.31 -3.14 12.53
C ALA A 115 -8.44 -2.51 11.45
N TYR A 116 -7.19 -2.99 11.35
CA TYR A 116 -6.19 -2.47 10.42
C TYR A 116 -5.47 -3.61 9.72
N HIS A 117 -4.92 -3.30 8.57
CA HIS A 117 -3.98 -4.15 7.87
C HIS A 117 -2.54 -3.79 8.27
N LEU A 118 -1.78 -4.79 8.69
CA LEU A 118 -0.33 -4.73 8.82
C LEU A 118 0.29 -5.38 7.59
N PHE A 119 0.80 -4.55 6.70
CA PHE A 119 1.52 -4.98 5.51
C PHE A 119 3.01 -5.07 5.82
N CYS A 120 3.57 -6.27 5.68
CA CYS A 120 5.00 -6.50 5.81
C CYS A 120 5.60 -6.73 4.43
N PHE A 121 6.69 -6.05 4.11
CA PHE A 121 7.37 -6.15 2.83
C PHE A 121 8.87 -6.28 3.00
N LYS A 122 9.50 -7.09 2.15
CA LYS A 122 10.95 -7.29 2.18
C LYS A 122 11.48 -7.61 0.79
N THR A 123 12.54 -6.90 0.38
CA THR A 123 13.28 -7.26 -0.83
C THR A 123 14.22 -8.44 -0.56
N LYS A 124 14.68 -9.13 -1.60
CA LYS A 124 15.65 -10.24 -1.44
C LYS A 124 16.95 -9.84 -0.75
N SER A 125 17.31 -8.57 -0.82
CA SER A 125 18.58 -8.06 -0.29
C SER A 125 18.46 -7.54 1.14
N ASP A 126 17.24 -7.21 1.57
CA ASP A 126 17.00 -6.69 2.91
C ASP A 126 17.12 -7.79 3.96
N LYS A 127 17.53 -7.41 5.17
CA LYS A 127 17.61 -8.34 6.33
C LYS A 127 16.31 -8.36 7.11
N ASP A 128 15.67 -7.21 7.25
CA ASP A 128 14.48 -7.01 8.08
C ASP A 128 13.27 -6.67 7.22
N TYR A 129 12.06 -6.92 7.73
CA TYR A 129 10.83 -6.53 7.05
C TYR A 129 10.55 -5.06 7.31
N HIS A 130 10.16 -4.35 6.25
CA HIS A 130 9.47 -3.08 6.39
C HIS A 130 8.01 -3.34 6.74
N GLN A 131 7.46 -2.61 7.71
CA GLN A 131 6.09 -2.74 8.16
C GLN A 131 5.33 -1.44 7.92
N ALA A 132 4.12 -1.55 7.41
CA ALA A 132 3.22 -0.43 7.20
C ALA A 132 1.82 -0.77 7.66
N ILE A 133 1.15 0.18 8.31
CA ILE A 133 -0.26 0.05 8.68
C ILE A 133 -1.09 0.77 7.62
N THR A 134 -2.10 0.06 7.11
CA THR A 134 -3.09 0.59 6.17
C THR A 134 -4.49 0.35 6.69
N ASP A 135 -5.45 1.09 6.15
CA ASP A 135 -6.86 0.78 6.34
C ASP A 135 -7.21 -0.55 5.65
N MET A 136 -8.28 -1.18 6.12
CA MET A 136 -8.86 -2.39 5.55
C MET A 136 -9.41 -2.15 4.15
N GLU A 137 -9.82 -0.92 3.83
CA GLU A 137 -10.40 -0.54 2.52
C GLU A 137 -9.38 0.11 1.56
N SER A 138 -8.11 0.19 1.94
CA SER A 138 -7.05 0.84 1.13
C SER A 138 -6.57 0.00 -0.06
N LEU A 139 -7.46 -0.69 -0.79
CA LEU A 139 -7.09 -1.55 -1.94
C LEU A 139 -6.20 -0.84 -2.96
N TYR A 140 -6.50 0.43 -3.19
CA TYR A 140 -5.77 1.33 -4.09
C TYR A 140 -4.25 1.37 -3.80
N ASP A 141 -3.87 1.43 -2.53
CA ASP A 141 -2.46 1.50 -2.13
C ASP A 141 -1.70 0.21 -2.49
N TYR A 142 -2.35 -0.95 -2.36
CA TYR A 142 -1.78 -2.25 -2.71
C TYR A 142 -1.62 -2.41 -4.22
N GLN A 143 -2.56 -1.90 -5.01
CA GLN A 143 -2.48 -1.90 -6.47
C GLN A 143 -1.31 -1.03 -6.95
N ALA A 144 -1.14 0.17 -6.36
CA ALA A 144 -0.01 1.04 -6.65
C ALA A 144 1.34 0.36 -6.35
N VAL A 145 1.47 -0.29 -5.19
CA VAL A 145 2.68 -1.06 -4.83
C VAL A 145 2.95 -2.18 -5.82
N LEU A 146 1.94 -2.97 -6.19
CA LEU A 146 2.11 -4.08 -7.14
C LEU A 146 2.57 -3.59 -8.52
N ALA A 147 1.92 -2.56 -9.05
CA ALA A 147 2.27 -1.99 -10.35
C ALA A 147 3.69 -1.40 -10.34
N PHE A 148 4.08 -0.72 -9.26
CA PHE A 148 5.46 -0.28 -9.05
C PHE A 148 6.44 -1.46 -9.08
N LEU A 149 6.19 -2.54 -8.34
CA LEU A 149 7.07 -3.72 -8.32
C LEU A 149 7.12 -4.46 -9.67
N LYS A 150 6.10 -4.30 -10.52
CA LYS A 150 6.10 -4.83 -11.90
C LYS A 150 6.88 -3.97 -12.90
N GLY A 151 7.27 -2.74 -12.51
CA GLY A 151 7.84 -1.73 -13.40
C GLY A 151 6.83 -1.08 -14.33
N GLU A 152 5.56 -1.00 -13.90
CA GLU A 152 4.47 -0.38 -14.66
C GLU A 152 4.39 1.11 -14.31
N SER A 153 3.95 1.93 -15.28
CA SER A 153 3.81 3.39 -15.10
C SER A 153 2.40 3.81 -14.68
N TYR A 154 1.42 2.90 -14.79
CA TYR A 154 0.03 3.12 -14.41
C TYR A 154 -0.61 1.83 -13.93
N PHE A 155 -1.72 1.96 -13.21
CA PHE A 155 -2.60 0.84 -12.83
C PHE A 155 -4.07 1.25 -12.96
N GLU A 156 -4.95 0.26 -13.01
CA GLU A 156 -6.40 0.46 -13.11
C GLU A 156 -7.04 0.15 -11.75
N ASP A 157 -7.90 1.06 -11.26
CA ASP A 157 -8.65 0.86 -10.02
C ASP A 157 -9.92 0.01 -10.25
N SER A 158 -10.68 -0.23 -9.19
CA SER A 158 -11.95 -0.96 -9.23
C SER A 158 -13.09 -0.24 -9.99
N TYR A 159 -12.84 0.99 -10.45
CA TYR A 159 -13.79 1.82 -11.20
C TYR A 159 -13.32 2.06 -12.66
N ASP A 160 -12.44 1.20 -13.18
CA ASP A 160 -11.86 1.29 -14.52
C ASP A 160 -11.12 2.63 -14.78
N ARG A 161 -10.59 3.25 -13.72
CA ARG A 161 -9.80 4.48 -13.83
C ARG A 161 -8.32 4.16 -13.82
N TYR A 162 -7.61 4.82 -14.73
CA TYR A 162 -6.18 4.72 -14.85
C TYR A 162 -5.51 5.74 -13.95
N HIS A 163 -4.63 5.26 -13.08
CA HIS A 163 -3.87 6.06 -12.13
C HIS A 163 -2.39 5.98 -12.44
N SER A 164 -1.72 7.13 -12.38
CA SER A 164 -0.29 7.22 -12.61
C SER A 164 0.47 6.83 -11.36
N ILE A 165 1.44 5.92 -11.48
CA ILE A 165 2.34 5.56 -10.37
C ILE A 165 3.15 6.76 -9.88
N MET A 166 3.35 7.77 -10.73
CA MET A 166 4.03 9.01 -10.36
C MET A 166 3.27 9.79 -9.28
N ASP A 167 1.94 9.76 -9.32
CA ASP A 167 1.10 10.47 -8.35
C ASP A 167 1.01 9.68 -7.03
N GLU A 168 1.32 8.38 -7.07
CA GLU A 168 1.23 7.43 -5.95
C GLU A 168 2.56 7.12 -5.25
N GLN A 169 3.52 8.05 -5.32
CA GLN A 169 4.83 7.85 -4.69
C GLN A 169 4.74 7.69 -3.17
N ASP A 170 3.84 8.40 -2.52
CA ASP A 170 3.71 8.40 -1.06
C ASP A 170 3.23 7.05 -0.51
N PRO A 171 2.15 6.43 -1.02
CA PRO A 171 1.76 5.08 -0.59
C PRO A 171 2.85 4.04 -0.90
N ILE A 172 3.54 4.15 -2.04
CA ILE A 172 4.66 3.25 -2.39
C ILE A 172 5.80 3.37 -1.38
N LYS A 173 6.28 4.59 -1.10
CA LYS A 173 7.34 4.86 -0.12
C LYS A 173 6.96 4.36 1.26
N ARG A 174 5.70 4.59 1.67
CA ARG A 174 5.15 4.16 2.95
C ARG A 174 5.10 2.65 3.08
N MET A 175 4.54 1.94 2.10
CA MET A 175 4.29 0.49 2.21
C MET A 175 5.53 -0.35 1.97
N THR A 176 6.49 0.14 1.18
CA THR A 176 7.70 -0.62 0.85
C THR A 176 8.94 -0.17 1.62
N GLY A 177 8.92 1.02 2.21
CA GLY A 177 10.09 1.64 2.84
C GLY A 177 11.15 2.10 1.83
N ILE A 178 10.85 2.07 0.54
CA ILE A 178 11.76 2.45 -0.55
C ILE A 178 11.63 3.96 -0.74
N LYS A 179 12.67 4.69 -0.32
CA LYS A 179 12.72 6.14 -0.40
C LYS A 179 13.91 6.59 -1.23
N ILE A 180 13.71 7.67 -1.99
CA ILE A 180 14.81 8.40 -2.61
C ILE A 180 15.52 9.15 -1.48
N ASN A 181 16.73 8.75 -1.11
CA ASN A 181 17.53 9.54 -0.18
C ASN A 181 17.90 10.86 -0.86
N GLU A 182 17.49 12.00 -0.28
CA GLU A 182 17.77 13.33 -0.82
C GLU A 182 19.28 13.61 -0.97
N ASN A 183 20.13 12.87 -0.24
CA ASN A 183 21.59 12.99 -0.30
C ASN A 183 22.23 12.43 -1.59
N ASP A 184 21.52 11.67 -2.41
CA ASP A 184 22.02 11.23 -3.73
C ASP A 184 21.81 12.30 -4.83
N SER A 185 21.23 13.45 -4.47
CA SER A 185 20.87 14.51 -5.43
C SER A 185 21.92 15.61 -5.55
N ASN A 186 23.05 15.51 -4.82
CA ASN A 186 24.11 16.52 -4.81
C ASN A 186 25.48 15.89 -5.16
N GLU A 187 25.60 15.32 -6.35
CA GLU A 187 26.88 15.24 -7.05
C GLU A 187 26.72 15.86 -8.45
N GLU A 188 26.77 17.19 -8.50
CA GLU A 188 27.27 17.97 -9.64
C GLU A 188 28.49 18.80 -9.23
#